data_AF-A0A441URR1-F1
#
_entry.id   AF-A0A441URR1-F1
#
_cell.length_a   1.000
_cell.length_b   1.000
_cell.length_c   1.000
_cell.angle_alpha   90.00
_cell.angle_beta   90.00
_cell.angle_gamma   90.00
#
_symmetry.space_group_name_H-M   'P 1'
#
loop_
_entity.id
_entity.type
_entity.pdbx_description
1 polymer ?
#
loop_
_entity_poly.entity_id
_entity_poly.type
_entity_poly.pdbx_seq_one_letter_code
_entity_poly.pdbx_strand_id
1 'polypeptide(L)'
;MTGKTAFKTGYGFARNQVQLGNWRESPFSRWSFQNVGELVPSAAVAAASSGSEAPAQDLDGLLGEKVALAGGAETVAAFLTRSDTDALTIMKAGKFVGDWFAPHMEFGARHIIFSISKSLTAILAGILEGEGIFDPQAPVTRYLPEAAGSA
;
A
#
# COMPACT_ATOMS: atom_id res chain seq x y z
N MET A 1 -15.23 -28.71 -20.06
CA MET A 1 -13.98 -27.98 -20.44
C MET A 1 -13.49 -27.22 -19.23
N THR A 2 -12.52 -27.73 -18.48
CA THR A 2 -11.99 -27.08 -17.27
C THR A 2 -10.60 -26.51 -17.57
N GLY A 3 -10.56 -25.49 -18.41
CA GLY A 3 -9.35 -24.68 -18.60
C GLY A 3 -9.03 -23.87 -17.34
N LYS A 4 -7.75 -23.60 -17.08
CA LYS A 4 -7.36 -22.64 -16.04
C LYS A 4 -7.87 -21.25 -16.45
N THR A 5 -8.53 -20.55 -15.53
CA THR A 5 -8.93 -19.16 -15.75
C THR A 5 -7.70 -18.25 -15.83
N ALA A 6 -7.81 -17.09 -16.50
CA ALA A 6 -6.74 -16.09 -16.52
C ALA A 6 -6.27 -15.72 -15.11
N PHE A 7 -7.21 -15.59 -14.17
CA PHE A 7 -6.92 -15.37 -12.75
C PHE A 7 -6.02 -16.47 -12.16
N LYS A 8 -6.41 -17.75 -12.33
CA LYS A 8 -5.65 -18.87 -11.79
C LYS A 8 -4.26 -19.00 -12.43
N THR A 9 -4.13 -18.62 -13.69
CA THR A 9 -2.84 -18.55 -14.37
C THR A 9 -1.94 -17.45 -13.80
N GLY A 10 -2.49 -16.25 -13.52
CA GLY A 10 -1.72 -15.13 -12.97
C GLY A 10 -1.33 -15.27 -11.50
N TYR A 11 -2.22 -15.80 -10.67
CA TYR A 11 -2.03 -15.82 -9.20
C TYR A 11 -1.73 -17.20 -8.62
N GLY A 12 -1.87 -18.28 -9.39
CA GLY A 12 -1.59 -19.66 -8.94
C GLY A 12 -2.70 -20.30 -8.08
N PHE A 13 -3.73 -19.55 -7.69
CA PHE A 13 -4.90 -20.03 -6.95
C PHE A 13 -6.22 -19.63 -7.62
N ALA A 14 -7.33 -20.28 -7.26
CA ALA A 14 -8.63 -19.94 -7.82
C ALA A 14 -9.25 -18.74 -7.09
N ARG A 15 -9.92 -17.85 -7.82
CA ARG A 15 -10.49 -16.60 -7.26
C ARG A 15 -11.43 -16.84 -6.06
N ASN A 16 -12.23 -17.89 -6.11
CA ASN A 16 -13.17 -18.26 -5.04
C ASN A 16 -12.50 -18.83 -3.78
N GLN A 17 -11.18 -19.03 -3.78
CA GLN A 17 -10.42 -19.40 -2.59
C GLN A 17 -10.05 -18.18 -1.73
N VAL A 18 -10.13 -16.96 -2.28
CA VAL A 18 -9.95 -15.73 -1.51
C VAL A 18 -11.23 -15.42 -0.76
N GLN A 19 -11.16 -15.42 0.56
CA GLN A 19 -12.27 -15.26 1.47
C GLN A 19 -11.94 -14.22 2.54
N LEU A 20 -12.98 -13.70 3.22
CA LEU A 20 -12.80 -12.75 4.31
C LEU A 20 -11.91 -13.29 5.45
N GLY A 21 -11.89 -14.61 5.66
CA GLY A 21 -11.07 -15.23 6.71
C GLY A 21 -9.58 -15.31 6.37
N ASN A 22 -9.20 -15.38 5.09
CA ASN A 22 -7.84 -15.73 4.67
C ASN A 22 -7.18 -14.71 3.72
N TRP A 23 -7.86 -13.62 3.37
CA TRP A 23 -7.34 -12.68 2.37
C TRP A 23 -5.97 -12.07 2.72
N ARG A 24 -5.57 -12.05 3.99
CA ARG A 24 -4.26 -11.55 4.43
C ARG A 24 -3.15 -12.59 4.38
N GLU A 25 -3.49 -13.85 4.14
CA GLU A 25 -2.55 -14.97 4.16
C GLU A 25 -1.95 -15.18 2.77
N SER A 26 -0.71 -15.66 2.72
CA SER A 26 -0.11 -16.13 1.47
C SER A 26 -0.79 -17.43 1.01
N PRO A 27 -1.09 -17.60 -0.29
CA PRO A 27 -0.76 -16.70 -1.40
C PRO A 27 -1.83 -15.64 -1.71
N PHE A 28 -2.98 -15.65 -1.01
CA PHE A 28 -4.15 -14.82 -1.30
C PHE A 28 -3.88 -13.32 -1.21
N SER A 29 -2.98 -12.92 -0.32
CA SER A 29 -2.53 -11.53 -0.13
C SER A 29 -2.04 -10.85 -1.41
N ARG A 30 -1.39 -11.60 -2.32
CA ARG A 30 -0.83 -11.07 -3.58
C ARG A 30 -1.89 -10.41 -4.48
N TRP A 31 -3.12 -10.92 -4.45
CA TRP A 31 -4.24 -10.32 -5.17
C TRP A 31 -5.07 -9.40 -4.26
N SER A 32 -5.37 -9.85 -3.04
CA SER A 32 -6.32 -9.17 -2.17
C SER A 32 -5.83 -7.79 -1.71
N PHE A 33 -4.51 -7.58 -1.60
CA PHE A 33 -3.95 -6.30 -1.16
C PHE A 33 -4.17 -5.18 -2.18
N GLN A 34 -4.31 -5.52 -3.47
CA GLN A 34 -4.72 -4.58 -4.51
C GLN A 34 -6.25 -4.45 -4.63
N ASN A 35 -7.01 -5.40 -4.07
CA ASN A 35 -8.45 -5.55 -4.31
C ASN A 35 -9.27 -5.66 -3.02
N VAL A 36 -8.79 -5.05 -1.93
CA VAL A 36 -9.41 -5.23 -0.60
C VAL A 36 -10.86 -4.77 -0.54
N GLY A 37 -11.24 -3.81 -1.40
CA GLY A 37 -12.61 -3.32 -1.52
C GLY A 37 -13.63 -4.37 -2.01
N GLU A 38 -13.17 -5.48 -2.59
CA GLU A 38 -14.03 -6.62 -2.93
C GLU A 38 -14.28 -7.56 -1.72
N LEU A 39 -13.58 -7.36 -0.61
CA LEU A 39 -13.58 -8.27 0.56
C LEU A 39 -14.07 -7.57 1.83
N VAL A 40 -13.71 -6.31 2.01
CA VAL A 40 -14.02 -5.50 3.18
C VAL A 40 -14.81 -4.27 2.73
N PRO A 41 -15.95 -3.94 3.37
CA PRO A 41 -16.68 -2.71 3.07
C PRO A 41 -15.75 -1.50 3.07
N SER A 42 -15.71 -0.79 1.95
CA SER A 42 -14.73 0.26 1.69
C SER A 42 -15.42 1.50 1.14
N ALA A 43 -14.99 2.67 1.61
CA ALA A 43 -15.37 3.95 1.02
C ALA A 43 -14.30 4.41 0.03
N ALA A 44 -14.72 4.94 -1.11
CA ALA A 44 -13.80 5.55 -2.06
C ALA A 44 -13.41 6.95 -1.59
N VAL A 45 -12.11 7.21 -1.47
CA VAL A 45 -11.57 8.57 -1.30
C VAL A 45 -11.13 9.06 -2.66
N ALA A 46 -11.82 10.05 -3.20
CA ALA A 46 -11.48 10.61 -4.50
C ALA A 46 -10.17 11.40 -4.41
N ALA A 47 -9.26 11.17 -5.35
CA ALA A 47 -8.16 12.09 -5.56
C ALA A 47 -8.70 13.43 -6.05
N ALA A 48 -8.07 14.53 -5.63
CA ALA A 48 -8.35 15.83 -6.23
C ALA A 48 -8.08 15.77 -7.74
N SER A 49 -8.78 16.60 -8.52
CA SER A 49 -8.46 16.82 -9.94
C SER A 49 -7.16 17.61 -10.08
N SER A 50 -6.05 17.02 -9.66
CA SER A 50 -4.72 17.43 -10.06
C SER A 50 -4.43 16.85 -11.45
N GLY A 51 -3.56 17.49 -12.23
CA GLY A 51 -3.21 17.05 -13.58
C GLY A 51 -2.75 15.59 -13.64
N SER A 52 -2.63 15.05 -14.85
CA SER A 52 -2.14 13.68 -15.07
C SER A 52 -0.83 13.44 -14.30
N GLU A 53 -0.76 12.31 -13.59
CA GLU A 53 0.51 11.84 -13.04
C GLU A 53 1.53 11.68 -14.17
N ALA A 54 2.81 11.94 -13.86
CA ALA A 54 3.88 11.60 -14.78
C ALA A 54 3.89 10.09 -15.01
N PRO A 55 4.21 9.62 -16.22
CA PRO A 55 4.31 8.18 -16.48
C PRO A 55 5.40 7.56 -15.61
N ALA A 56 5.27 6.25 -15.33
CA ALA A 56 6.28 5.46 -14.64
C ALA A 56 7.67 5.67 -15.27
N GLN A 57 8.68 5.82 -14.42
CA GLN A 57 10.08 5.90 -14.82
C GLN A 57 10.77 4.59 -14.52
N ASP A 58 11.65 4.12 -15.39
CA ASP A 58 12.36 2.86 -15.13
C ASP A 58 13.38 3.01 -13.99
N LEU A 59 13.46 2.00 -13.12
CA LEU A 59 14.44 1.90 -12.04
C LEU A 59 15.72 1.15 -12.47
N ASP A 60 15.86 0.76 -13.74
CA ASP A 60 16.93 -0.06 -14.32
C ASP A 60 18.34 0.26 -13.80
N GLY A 61 18.70 1.55 -13.68
CA GLY A 61 20.00 2.00 -13.19
C GLY A 61 20.32 1.63 -11.72
N LEU A 62 19.31 1.25 -10.94
CA LEU A 62 19.44 0.88 -9.52
C LEU A 62 19.11 -0.58 -9.25
N LEU A 63 18.42 -1.29 -10.15
CA LEU A 63 18.01 -2.68 -9.93
C LEU A 63 19.20 -3.66 -9.78
N GLY A 64 20.30 -3.37 -10.47
CA GLY A 64 21.55 -4.15 -10.40
C GLY A 64 22.45 -3.80 -9.22
N GLU A 65 22.20 -2.68 -8.53
CA GLU A 65 23.01 -2.24 -7.39
C GLU A 65 22.87 -3.20 -6.21
N LYS A 66 23.93 -3.32 -5.41
CA LYS A 66 23.94 -4.22 -4.25
C LYS A 66 23.50 -3.50 -2.98
N VAL A 67 22.58 -4.11 -2.25
CA VAL A 67 22.19 -3.72 -0.90
C VAL A 67 22.85 -4.65 0.12
N ALA A 68 23.45 -4.07 1.15
CA ALA A 68 24.06 -4.84 2.23
C ALA A 68 22.99 -5.26 3.25
N LEU A 69 22.85 -6.56 3.49
CA LEU A 69 21.93 -7.12 4.46
C LEU A 69 22.68 -8.02 5.44
N ALA A 70 22.06 -8.33 6.58
CA ALA A 70 22.65 -9.21 7.60
C ALA A 70 23.03 -10.60 7.05
N GLY A 71 22.30 -11.11 6.05
CA GLY A 71 22.56 -12.40 5.41
C GLY A 71 23.52 -12.37 4.21
N GLY A 72 24.15 -11.22 3.94
CA GLY A 72 24.99 -11.00 2.76
C GLY A 72 24.36 -9.99 1.79
N ALA A 73 25.17 -9.49 0.86
CA ALA A 73 24.71 -8.52 -0.13
C ALA A 73 23.96 -9.21 -1.28
N GLU A 74 22.84 -8.64 -1.69
CA GLU A 74 22.09 -9.04 -2.88
C GLU A 74 21.76 -7.81 -3.74
N THR A 75 21.30 -8.01 -4.98
CA THR A 75 20.88 -6.89 -5.82
C THR A 75 19.54 -6.32 -5.34
N VAL A 76 19.26 -5.05 -5.64
CA VAL A 76 17.96 -4.43 -5.36
C VAL A 76 16.82 -5.26 -5.96
N ALA A 77 16.93 -5.72 -7.21
CA ALA A 77 15.90 -6.55 -7.83
C ALA A 77 15.68 -7.89 -7.10
N ALA A 78 16.75 -8.54 -6.64
CA ALA A 78 16.65 -9.78 -5.88
C ALA A 78 15.96 -9.55 -4.53
N PHE A 79 16.32 -8.46 -3.84
CA PHE A 79 15.68 -8.07 -2.58
C PHE A 79 14.17 -7.87 -2.77
N LEU A 80 13.76 -7.03 -3.72
CA LEU A 80 12.34 -6.70 -3.97
C LEU A 80 11.51 -7.95 -4.29
N THR A 81 12.07 -8.86 -5.10
CA THR A 81 11.43 -10.13 -5.43
C THR A 81 11.30 -11.04 -4.20
N ARG A 82 12.37 -11.18 -3.43
CA ARG A 82 12.42 -12.05 -2.24
C ARG A 82 11.53 -11.56 -1.11
N SER A 83 11.31 -10.24 -1.00
CA SER A 83 10.45 -9.62 0.01
C SER A 83 8.98 -9.51 -0.40
N ASP A 84 8.56 -10.15 -1.50
CA ASP A 84 7.21 -10.04 -2.06
C ASP A 84 6.79 -8.57 -2.23
N THR A 85 7.71 -7.70 -2.68
CA THR A 85 7.37 -6.30 -2.97
C THR A 85 6.47 -6.22 -4.20
N ASP A 86 5.40 -5.45 -4.11
CA ASP A 86 4.47 -5.23 -5.23
C ASP A 86 4.80 -3.96 -6.02
N ALA A 87 5.22 -2.90 -5.35
CA ALA A 87 5.62 -1.63 -5.98
C ALA A 87 6.69 -0.90 -5.16
N LEU A 88 7.58 -0.18 -5.84
CA LEU A 88 8.55 0.76 -5.28
C LEU A 88 8.64 1.98 -6.19
N THR A 89 8.55 3.18 -5.60
CA THR A 89 8.81 4.45 -6.29
C THR A 89 9.87 5.22 -5.50
N ILE A 90 10.88 5.73 -6.20
CA ILE A 90 11.96 6.53 -5.59
C ILE A 90 11.85 7.98 -6.04
N MET A 91 11.92 8.90 -5.08
CA MET A 91 11.98 10.34 -5.34
C MET A 91 13.20 10.96 -4.66
N LYS A 92 13.80 11.96 -5.31
CA LYS A 92 14.89 12.79 -4.76
C LYS A 92 14.60 14.26 -5.02
N ALA A 93 14.54 15.06 -3.96
CA ALA A 93 14.27 16.50 -4.02
C ALA A 93 13.00 16.84 -4.86
N GLY A 94 11.91 16.10 -4.61
CA GLY A 94 10.62 16.30 -5.28
C GLY A 94 10.55 15.77 -6.72
N LYS A 95 11.59 15.11 -7.23
CA LYS A 95 11.61 14.52 -8.58
C LYS A 95 11.61 13.00 -8.50
N PHE A 96 10.80 12.35 -9.32
CA PHE A 96 10.85 10.90 -9.53
C PHE A 96 12.21 10.51 -10.12
N VAL A 97 12.75 9.42 -9.61
CA VAL A 97 14.03 8.83 -10.02
C VAL A 97 13.78 7.52 -10.79
N GLY A 98 12.77 6.76 -10.39
CA GLY A 98 12.42 5.48 -10.99
C GLY A 98 11.36 4.75 -10.17
N ASP A 99 10.73 3.80 -10.82
CA ASP A 99 9.66 2.94 -10.35
C ASP A 99 10.00 1.49 -10.67
N TRP A 100 9.59 0.59 -9.78
CA TRP A 100 9.62 -0.84 -10.01
C TRP A 100 8.28 -1.43 -9.58
N PHE A 101 7.74 -2.32 -10.41
CA PHE A 101 6.48 -3.00 -10.16
C PHE A 101 6.67 -4.50 -10.33
N ALA A 102 6.04 -5.28 -9.45
CA ALA A 102 5.95 -6.72 -9.64
C ALA A 102 5.11 -7.04 -10.89
N PRO A 103 5.28 -8.24 -11.50
CA PRO A 103 4.55 -8.61 -12.72
C PRO A 103 3.01 -8.59 -12.61
N HIS A 104 2.47 -8.54 -11.38
CA HIS A 104 1.05 -8.51 -11.09
C HIS A 104 0.56 -7.16 -10.52
N MET A 105 1.37 -6.10 -10.59
CA MET A 105 1.04 -4.75 -10.14
C MET A 105 1.18 -3.77 -11.31
N GLU A 106 0.08 -3.16 -11.72
CA GLU A 106 0.08 -2.15 -12.79
C GLU A 106 0.42 -0.76 -12.23
N PHE A 107 1.00 0.11 -13.07
CA PHE A 107 1.19 1.52 -12.72
C PHE A 107 -0.16 2.19 -12.40
N GLY A 108 -0.22 2.91 -11.28
CA GLY A 108 -1.45 3.57 -10.80
C GLY A 108 -2.47 2.62 -10.15
N ALA A 109 -2.19 1.32 -10.05
CA ALA A 109 -3.05 0.42 -9.29
C ALA A 109 -3.05 0.78 -7.80
N ARG A 110 -4.21 0.65 -7.14
CA ARG A 110 -4.34 0.88 -5.70
C ARG A 110 -3.79 -0.32 -4.94
N HIS A 111 -3.17 -0.04 -3.80
CA HIS A 111 -2.66 -1.06 -2.88
C HIS A 111 -3.02 -0.68 -1.45
N ILE A 112 -3.37 -1.67 -0.62
CA ILE A 112 -3.57 -1.45 0.82
C ILE A 112 -2.24 -1.00 1.46
N ILE A 113 -2.29 0.06 2.26
CA ILE A 113 -1.09 0.66 2.87
C ILE A 113 -0.96 0.37 4.38
N PHE A 114 -1.88 -0.44 4.92
CA PHE A 114 -1.95 -0.81 6.34
C PHE A 114 -1.75 0.40 7.28
N SER A 115 -0.73 0.36 8.15
CA SER A 115 -0.50 1.40 9.16
C SER A 115 0.02 2.72 8.59
N ILE A 116 0.41 2.80 7.31
CA ILE A 116 0.74 4.09 6.67
C ILE A 116 -0.47 5.03 6.73
N SER A 117 -1.70 4.51 6.71
CA SER A 117 -2.92 5.31 6.86
C SER A 117 -2.94 6.15 8.14
N LYS A 118 -2.27 5.72 9.22
CA LYS A 118 -2.20 6.49 10.47
C LYS A 118 -1.46 7.81 10.29
N SER A 119 -0.43 7.84 9.44
CA SER A 119 0.28 9.07 9.11
C SER A 119 -0.62 10.07 8.39
N LEU A 120 -1.51 9.59 7.51
CA LEU A 120 -2.49 10.46 6.84
C LEU A 120 -3.47 11.07 7.86
N THR A 121 -3.97 10.28 8.81
CA THR A 121 -4.80 10.79 9.92
C THR A 121 -4.03 11.80 10.77
N ALA A 122 -2.76 11.54 11.08
CA ALA A 122 -1.94 12.45 11.88
C ALA A 122 -1.69 13.79 11.17
N ILE A 123 -1.50 13.79 9.84
CA ILE A 123 -1.39 15.02 9.05
C ILE A 123 -2.67 15.88 9.20
N LEU A 124 -3.85 15.26 9.09
CA LEU A 124 -5.12 15.97 9.29
C LEU A 124 -5.26 16.51 10.71
N ALA A 125 -4.87 15.74 11.72
CA ALA A 125 -4.88 16.18 13.11
C ALA A 125 -3.97 17.40 13.34
N GLY A 126 -2.76 17.41 12.75
CA GLY A 126 -1.85 18.55 12.83
C GLY A 126 -2.37 19.80 12.11
N ILE A 127 -3.09 19.64 10.99
CA ILE A 127 -3.79 20.76 10.33
C ILE A 127 -4.84 21.36 11.27
N LEU A 128 -5.69 20.51 11.86
CA LEU A 128 -6.74 20.95 12.79
C LEU A 128 -6.18 21.58 14.07
N GLU A 129 -5.02 21.14 14.54
CA GLU A 129 -4.28 21.78 15.63
C GLU A 129 -3.82 23.18 15.24
N GLY A 130 -3.18 23.32 14.07
CA GLY A 130 -2.76 24.62 13.54
C GLY A 130 -3.93 25.60 13.32
N GLU A 131 -5.12 25.09 13.02
CA GLU A 131 -6.37 25.85 12.90
C GLU A 131 -7.04 26.17 14.25
N GLY A 132 -6.51 25.65 15.38
CA GLY A 132 -7.09 25.84 16.71
C GLY A 132 -8.38 25.06 16.98
N ILE A 133 -8.72 24.10 16.11
CA ILE A 133 -9.91 23.24 16.22
C ILE A 133 -9.62 22.04 17.13
N PHE A 134 -8.40 21.51 17.05
CA PHE A 134 -7.95 20.35 17.82
C PHE A 134 -6.86 20.74 18.82
N ASP A 135 -6.99 20.31 20.07
CA ASP A 135 -5.99 20.47 21.12
C ASP A 135 -5.48 19.07 21.50
N PRO A 136 -4.23 18.71 21.17
CA PRO A 136 -3.69 17.40 21.47
C PRO A 136 -3.49 17.14 22.97
N GLN A 137 -3.54 18.18 23.81
CA GLN A 137 -3.44 18.05 25.27
C GLN A 137 -4.82 17.93 25.94
N ALA A 138 -5.91 18.16 25.21
CA ALA A 138 -7.24 17.95 25.75
C ALA A 138 -7.54 16.46 25.94
N PRO A 139 -8.33 16.10 26.97
CA PRO A 139 -8.75 14.72 27.14
C PRO A 139 -9.59 14.26 25.94
N VAL A 140 -9.44 13.00 25.52
CA VAL A 140 -10.19 12.40 24.40
C VAL A 140 -11.70 12.60 24.54
N THR A 141 -12.22 12.54 25.77
CA THR A 141 -13.64 12.74 26.11
C THR A 141 -14.18 14.12 25.76
N ARG A 142 -13.33 15.12 25.52
CA ARG A 142 -13.73 16.43 24.98
C ARG A 142 -14.31 16.29 23.57
N TYR A 143 -13.74 15.40 22.76
CA TYR A 143 -14.10 15.20 21.35
C TYR A 143 -14.98 13.97 21.14
N LEU A 144 -14.85 12.96 22.01
CA LEU A 144 -15.61 11.72 21.96
C LEU A 144 -16.16 11.38 23.36
N PRO A 145 -17.31 11.97 23.76
CA PRO A 145 -17.89 11.76 25.08
C PRO A 145 -18.16 10.28 25.42
N GLU A 146 -18.47 9.47 24.41
CA GLU A 146 -18.75 8.04 24.52
C GLU A 146 -17.54 7.22 24.98
N ALA A 147 -16.32 7.77 24.89
CA ALA A 147 -15.11 7.15 25.43
C ALA A 147 -14.97 7.29 26.95
N ALA A 148 -15.89 7.97 27.64
CA ALA A 148 -15.82 8.11 29.09
C ALA A 148 -15.83 6.73 29.78
N GLY A 149 -14.79 6.48 30.59
CA GLY A 149 -14.63 5.21 31.30
C GLY A 149 -14.03 4.07 30.47
N SER A 150 -13.55 4.34 29.25
CA SER A 150 -12.67 3.40 28.56
C SER A 150 -11.34 3.25 29.30
N ALA A 151 -10.69 2.10 29.15
CA ALA A 151 -9.41 1.75 29.77
C ALA A 151 -8.28 2.74 29.45
#